data_AF-A0A8T6G3H1-F1
#
_entry.id   AF-A0A8T6G3H1-F1
#
_cell.length_a   1.000
_cell.length_b   1.000
_cell.length_c   1.000
_cell.angle_alpha   90.00
_cell.angle_beta   90.00
_cell.angle_gamma   90.00
#
_symmetry.space_group_name_H-M   'P 1'
#
loop_
_entity.id
_entity.type
_entity.pdbx_description
1 polymer ?
#
loop_
_entity_poly.entity_id
_entity_poly.type
_entity_poly.pdbx_seq_one_letter_code
_entity_poly.pdbx_strand_id
1 'polypeptide(L)'
;MQDSVSEEEHFLIAKIYELVEWDAVAGGRIVAMPFLDTLEPRDNSLLNSLLELKRYRADLLPHLLRHGDLIGGIADENRVTAILASLEILFPEYGALFRSSAWIEDGVTDFEFGSILSLHRLAIGSQDLIRLLALKPWVQDGLTRVETYVIAHLTGVNPTQAANILGMPFLEHIHDADAAAVGSLTYLSGTAGNYYLQEVLLHPTLRGGITDELAHVVAVLHNMGEFRPDLVVALLDPEQVRVERRTVRLPLGGETILAVVRIGPGSQNTMELLEQAVRSHEEFMGEAYPKRYLGTLAADISPVGGVAYPKGTITIGRDNDYRLIAHESAHMYWGPFVAWIAEGAATFLEDVAVNRRDGVPLTPYYRGECPSADSIQAYEQFYERTGTPPDGNCPYSLGSGLFKDLYFSLGDDAFRQGFRRLYLATRDRSYRGECVGRTAGICYVGAAFVKNAPPEAAAIAGPIIHRWYYG
;
A
#
# COMPACT_ATOMS: atom_id res chain seq x y z
N MET A 1 24.02 22.83 -18.46
CA MET A 1 23.01 22.34 -17.50
C MET A 1 23.78 21.69 -16.38
N GLN A 2 23.71 22.21 -15.16
CA GLN A 2 24.10 21.45 -13.99
C GLN A 2 22.92 20.54 -13.68
N ASP A 3 23.11 19.23 -13.75
CA ASP A 3 22.09 18.29 -13.27
C ASP A 3 21.94 18.55 -11.77
N SER A 4 20.74 18.98 -11.38
CA SER A 4 20.42 19.19 -9.98
C SER A 4 20.38 17.85 -9.28
N VAL A 5 21.16 17.71 -8.20
CA VAL A 5 21.11 16.54 -7.32
C VAL A 5 19.67 16.34 -6.84
N SER A 6 19.14 15.13 -7.01
CA SER A 6 17.78 14.80 -6.60
C SER A 6 17.68 14.74 -5.06
N GLU A 7 16.45 14.84 -4.53
CA GLU A 7 16.21 14.70 -3.08
C GLU A 7 16.66 13.33 -2.55
N GLU A 8 16.50 12.28 -3.36
CA GLU A 8 16.92 10.91 -3.03
C GLU A 8 18.44 10.81 -2.95
N GLU A 9 19.16 11.45 -3.89
CA GLU A 9 20.62 11.52 -3.88
C GLU A 9 21.13 12.28 -2.65
N HIS A 10 20.51 13.40 -2.27
CA HIS A 10 20.86 14.11 -1.04
C HIS A 10 20.67 13.23 0.21
N PHE A 11 19.59 12.46 0.27
CA PHE A 11 19.32 11.58 1.40
C PHE A 11 20.33 10.42 1.48
N LEU A 12 20.72 9.85 0.33
CA LEU A 12 21.76 8.83 0.23
C LEU A 12 23.13 9.36 0.67
N ILE A 13 23.51 10.55 0.18
CA ILE A 13 24.76 11.23 0.56
C ILE A 13 24.80 11.48 2.08
N ALA A 14 23.71 11.93 2.68
CA ALA A 14 23.64 12.17 4.12
C ALA A 14 23.89 10.88 4.94
N LYS A 15 23.37 9.74 4.49
CA LYS A 15 23.57 8.44 5.13
C LYS A 15 24.99 7.91 4.99
N ILE A 16 25.55 8.06 3.79
CA ILE A 16 26.96 7.73 3.52
C ILE A 16 27.87 8.55 4.44
N TYR A 17 27.60 9.85 4.56
CA TYR A 17 28.33 10.72 5.47
C TYR A 17 28.23 10.23 6.92
N GLU A 18 27.03 9.83 7.39
CA GLU A 18 26.83 9.25 8.73
C GLU A 18 27.64 7.95 8.97
N LEU A 19 27.87 7.15 7.92
CA LEU A 19 28.71 5.94 7.98
C LEU A 19 30.19 6.29 8.01
N VAL A 20 30.65 7.23 7.18
CA VAL A 20 32.04 7.68 7.08
C VAL A 20 32.49 8.40 8.36
N GLU A 21 31.64 9.27 8.91
CA GLU A 21 31.93 9.98 10.17
C GLU A 21 32.12 9.00 11.34
N TRP A 22 31.37 7.89 11.31
CA TRP A 22 31.44 6.87 12.35
C TRP A 22 32.67 5.97 12.24
N ASP A 23 32.94 5.44 11.05
CA ASP A 23 34.13 4.63 10.76
C ASP A 23 34.59 4.95 9.34
N ALA A 24 35.62 5.78 9.22
CA ALA A 24 36.14 6.22 7.93
C ALA A 24 36.58 5.06 7.04
N VAL A 25 37.04 3.95 7.63
CA VAL A 25 37.46 2.76 6.87
C VAL A 25 36.23 2.02 6.35
N ALA A 26 35.24 1.73 7.21
CA ALA A 26 34.02 1.06 6.79
C ALA A 26 33.20 1.91 5.80
N GLY A 27 33.03 3.20 6.09
CA GLY A 27 32.34 4.15 5.22
C GLY A 27 33.06 4.32 3.87
N GLY A 28 34.39 4.46 3.87
CA GLY A 28 35.18 4.50 2.64
C GLY A 28 35.04 3.24 1.78
N ARG A 29 34.93 2.06 2.42
CA ARG A 29 34.64 0.80 1.72
C ARG A 29 33.24 0.77 1.13
N ILE A 30 32.23 1.23 1.87
CA ILE A 30 30.83 1.28 1.39
C ILE A 30 30.70 2.23 0.19
N VAL A 31 31.33 3.41 0.24
CA VAL A 31 31.35 4.38 -0.87
C VAL A 31 31.95 3.79 -2.14
N ALA A 32 32.90 2.86 -2.00
CA ALA A 32 33.56 2.20 -3.13
C ALA A 32 32.82 0.95 -3.62
N MET A 33 31.61 0.64 -3.11
CA MET A 33 30.87 -0.55 -3.52
C MET A 33 30.08 -0.33 -4.82
N PRO A 34 30.01 -1.36 -5.70
CA PRO A 34 29.32 -1.27 -6.99
C PRO A 34 27.86 -0.84 -6.92
N PHE A 35 27.11 -1.17 -5.86
CA PHE A 35 25.70 -0.77 -5.74
C PHE A 35 25.48 0.75 -5.69
N LEU A 36 26.53 1.54 -5.47
CA LEU A 36 26.47 3.00 -5.51
C LEU A 36 26.86 3.59 -6.87
N ASP A 37 27.25 2.76 -7.85
CA ASP A 37 27.56 3.20 -9.21
C ASP A 37 26.32 3.78 -9.91
N THR A 38 25.15 3.26 -9.55
CA THR A 38 23.83 3.81 -9.93
C THR A 38 22.97 3.91 -8.68
N LEU A 39 22.54 5.12 -8.32
CA LEU A 39 21.71 5.33 -7.13
C LEU A 39 20.26 4.93 -7.41
N GLU A 40 19.85 3.79 -6.86
CA GLU A 40 18.48 3.28 -6.92
C GLU A 40 17.77 3.41 -5.55
N PRO A 41 16.42 3.48 -5.53
CA PRO A 41 15.66 3.45 -4.27
C PRO A 41 15.95 2.24 -3.38
N ARG A 42 16.48 1.14 -3.93
CA ARG A 42 16.86 -0.07 -3.19
C ARG A 42 18.11 0.14 -2.35
N ASP A 43 19.06 0.95 -2.81
CA ASP A 43 20.30 1.25 -2.10
C ASP A 43 20.04 2.00 -0.81
N ASN A 44 19.02 2.86 -0.84
CA ASN A 44 18.55 3.56 0.33
C ASN A 44 18.09 2.62 1.45
N SER A 45 17.47 1.50 1.07
CA SER A 45 16.99 0.47 1.99
C SER A 45 18.14 -0.36 2.56
N LEU A 46 19.10 -0.76 1.72
CA LEU A 46 20.32 -1.45 2.16
C LEU A 46 21.14 -0.57 3.11
N LEU A 47 21.41 0.69 2.75
CA LEU A 47 22.15 1.63 3.60
C LEU A 47 21.45 1.86 4.94
N ASN A 48 20.11 1.93 4.95
CA ASN A 48 19.34 1.97 6.19
C ASN A 48 19.62 0.74 7.06
N SER A 49 19.59 -0.46 6.49
CA SER A 49 19.88 -1.68 7.22
C SER A 49 21.31 -1.73 7.76
N LEU A 50 22.31 -1.24 7.01
CA LEU A 50 23.69 -1.12 7.51
C LEU A 50 23.81 -0.11 8.67
N LEU A 51 23.09 1.02 8.58
CA LEU A 51 23.02 2.01 9.66
C LEU A 51 22.27 1.50 10.89
N GLU A 52 21.20 0.72 10.72
CA GLU A 52 20.49 0.05 11.80
C GLU A 52 21.41 -0.96 12.51
N LEU A 53 22.19 -1.74 11.73
CA LEU A 53 23.18 -2.67 12.28
C LEU A 53 24.23 -1.94 13.12
N LYS A 54 24.74 -0.80 12.63
CA LYS A 54 25.63 0.10 13.39
C LYS A 54 24.99 0.54 14.71
N ARG A 55 23.75 1.03 14.67
CA ARG A 55 23.04 1.55 15.86
C ARG A 55 22.78 0.45 16.90
N TYR A 56 22.55 -0.77 16.43
CA TYR A 56 22.40 -1.93 17.29
C TYR A 56 23.73 -2.37 17.92
N ARG A 57 24.75 -2.59 17.09
CA ARG A 57 26.09 -2.99 17.51
C ARG A 57 27.16 -2.52 16.52
N ALA A 58 27.95 -1.55 16.97
CA ALA A 58 29.02 -0.91 16.20
C ALA A 58 30.06 -1.90 15.63
N ASP A 59 30.34 -3.01 16.31
CA ASP A 59 31.35 -3.96 15.88
C ASP A 59 30.89 -4.89 14.73
N LEU A 60 29.59 -4.94 14.43
CA LEU A 60 29.05 -5.87 13.43
C LEU A 60 29.31 -5.44 12.00
N LEU A 61 29.28 -4.13 11.69
CA LEU A 61 29.48 -3.66 10.33
C LEU A 61 30.88 -4.01 9.79
N PRO A 62 31.99 -3.84 10.54
CA PRO A 62 33.30 -4.30 10.09
C PRO A 62 33.42 -5.83 9.95
N HIS A 63 32.65 -6.61 10.72
CA HIS A 63 32.58 -8.06 10.55
C HIS A 63 31.84 -8.43 9.27
N LEU A 64 30.70 -7.80 9.01
CA LEU A 64 29.93 -7.98 7.78
C LEU A 64 30.77 -7.63 6.56
N LEU A 65 31.46 -6.50 6.56
CA LEU A 65 32.33 -6.10 5.45
C LEU A 65 33.53 -7.03 5.24
N ARG A 66 33.83 -7.95 6.17
CA ARG A 66 34.87 -8.99 6.02
C ARG A 66 34.28 -10.36 5.66
N HIS A 67 32.96 -10.46 5.54
CA HIS A 67 32.28 -11.68 5.15
C HIS A 67 32.73 -12.11 3.75
N GLY A 68 33.00 -13.41 3.56
CA GLY A 68 33.58 -13.96 2.33
C GLY A 68 32.80 -13.57 1.07
N ASP A 69 31.48 -13.64 1.16
CA ASP A 69 30.57 -13.30 0.07
C ASP A 69 30.61 -11.82 -0.35
N LEU A 70 31.18 -10.94 0.48
CA LEU A 70 31.23 -9.50 0.26
C LEU A 70 32.65 -9.00 -0.07
N ILE A 71 33.61 -9.90 -0.30
CA ILE A 71 35.02 -9.56 -0.56
C ILE A 71 35.22 -8.74 -1.87
N GLY A 72 34.23 -8.70 -2.76
CA GLY A 72 34.20 -7.83 -3.95
C GLY A 72 33.37 -6.55 -3.82
N GLY A 73 32.78 -6.28 -2.64
CA GLY A 73 31.77 -5.25 -2.47
C GLY A 73 30.35 -5.78 -2.64
N ILE A 74 29.37 -4.92 -2.35
CA ILE A 74 27.96 -5.20 -2.59
C ILE A 74 27.61 -4.64 -3.99
N ALA A 75 27.06 -5.48 -4.85
CA ALA A 75 26.47 -5.16 -6.13
C ALA A 75 24.96 -5.40 -6.08
N ASP A 76 24.22 -4.93 -7.07
CA ASP A 76 22.76 -5.00 -7.10
C ASP A 76 22.26 -6.43 -7.00
N GLU A 77 22.97 -7.35 -7.64
CA GLU A 77 22.70 -8.79 -7.66
C GLU A 77 22.99 -9.51 -6.35
N ASN A 78 23.77 -8.92 -5.43
CA ASN A 78 24.15 -9.56 -4.16
C ASN A 78 23.72 -8.77 -2.91
N ARG A 79 22.86 -7.75 -3.05
CA ARG A 79 22.27 -6.99 -1.91
C ARG A 79 21.60 -7.92 -0.89
N VAL A 80 20.90 -8.95 -1.37
CA VAL A 80 20.30 -10.01 -0.54
C VAL A 80 21.36 -10.71 0.31
N THR A 81 22.48 -11.09 -0.31
CA THR A 81 23.59 -11.78 0.36
C THR A 81 24.15 -10.95 1.51
N ALA A 82 24.23 -9.63 1.37
CA ALA A 82 24.68 -8.75 2.45
C ALA A 82 23.74 -8.77 3.66
N ILE A 83 22.42 -8.74 3.44
CA ILE A 83 21.44 -8.79 4.53
C ILE A 83 21.36 -10.18 5.16
N LEU A 84 21.48 -11.25 4.37
CA LEU A 84 21.53 -12.62 4.91
C LEU A 84 22.82 -12.86 5.71
N ALA A 85 23.97 -12.34 5.25
CA ALA A 85 25.22 -12.41 5.99
C ALA A 85 25.14 -11.63 7.31
N SER A 86 24.45 -10.48 7.36
CA SER A 86 24.25 -9.77 8.62
C SER A 86 23.33 -10.54 9.57
N LEU A 87 22.27 -11.17 9.06
CA LEU A 87 21.42 -12.09 9.82
C LEU A 87 22.21 -13.29 10.36
N GLU A 88 23.11 -13.87 9.57
CA GLU A 88 23.96 -15.00 9.97
C GLU A 88 24.99 -14.61 11.04
N ILE A 89 25.55 -13.40 10.96
CA ILE A 89 26.43 -12.86 11.99
C ILE A 89 25.65 -12.60 13.30
N LEU A 90 24.44 -12.05 13.20
CA LEU A 90 23.59 -11.77 14.36
C LEU A 90 23.09 -13.07 15.00
N PHE A 91 22.62 -14.00 14.17
CA PHE A 91 21.96 -15.25 14.57
C PHE A 91 22.32 -16.38 13.59
N PRO A 92 23.44 -17.09 13.79
CA PRO A 92 23.97 -18.06 12.83
C PRO A 92 22.96 -19.12 12.38
N GLU A 93 22.18 -19.66 13.33
CA GLU A 93 21.17 -20.68 13.04
C GLU A 93 20.07 -20.16 12.10
N TYR A 94 19.53 -18.97 12.35
CA TYR A 94 18.42 -18.42 11.56
C TYR A 94 18.90 -17.80 10.25
N GLY A 95 20.08 -17.17 10.23
CA GLY A 95 20.69 -16.69 8.98
C GLY A 95 20.96 -17.84 8.01
N ALA A 96 21.50 -18.96 8.51
CA ALA A 96 21.69 -20.16 7.70
C ALA A 96 20.34 -20.73 7.22
N LEU A 97 19.33 -20.81 8.10
CA LEU A 97 17.99 -21.26 7.74
C LEU A 97 17.39 -20.44 6.60
N PHE A 98 17.38 -19.11 6.72
CA PHE A 98 16.86 -18.23 5.67
C PHE A 98 17.65 -18.36 4.38
N ARG A 99 18.99 -18.44 4.44
CA ARG A 99 19.84 -18.61 3.25
C ARG A 99 19.51 -19.90 2.49
N SER A 100 19.16 -20.98 3.19
CA SER A 100 18.76 -22.27 2.60
C SER A 100 17.28 -22.39 2.24
N SER A 101 16.51 -21.32 2.36
CA SER A 101 15.07 -21.36 2.04
C SER A 101 14.84 -21.36 0.53
N ALA A 102 13.84 -22.11 0.07
CA ALA A 102 13.60 -22.33 -1.36
C ALA A 102 13.39 -21.02 -2.14
N TRP A 103 12.73 -20.04 -1.52
CA TRP A 103 12.44 -18.71 -2.10
C TRP A 103 13.65 -17.76 -2.13
N ILE A 104 14.78 -18.14 -1.51
CA ILE A 104 16.07 -17.47 -1.70
C ILE A 104 16.86 -18.15 -2.83
N GLU A 105 16.79 -19.49 -2.90
CA GLU A 105 17.55 -20.29 -3.87
C GLU A 105 17.02 -20.14 -5.32
N ASP A 106 15.70 -19.96 -5.50
CA ASP A 106 15.08 -19.79 -6.82
C ASP A 106 15.16 -18.36 -7.37
N GLY A 107 15.69 -17.43 -6.56
CA GLY A 107 15.90 -16.03 -6.92
C GLY A 107 14.89 -15.09 -6.27
N VAL A 108 15.40 -14.08 -5.57
CA VAL A 108 14.58 -13.16 -4.77
C VAL A 108 13.84 -12.15 -5.64
N THR A 109 12.51 -12.17 -5.57
CA THR A 109 11.64 -11.13 -6.14
C THR A 109 11.67 -9.84 -5.32
N ASP A 110 11.14 -8.75 -5.90
CA ASP A 110 11.08 -7.44 -5.23
C ASP A 110 10.38 -7.44 -3.87
N PHE A 111 9.31 -8.24 -3.72
CA PHE A 111 8.55 -8.28 -2.47
C PHE A 111 9.26 -9.15 -1.44
N GLU A 112 9.89 -10.25 -1.85
CA GLU A 112 10.74 -11.08 -0.99
C GLU A 112 11.96 -10.29 -0.47
N PHE A 113 12.58 -9.46 -1.31
CA PHE A 113 13.63 -8.55 -0.86
C PHE A 113 13.15 -7.62 0.26
N GLY A 114 11.92 -7.09 0.12
CA GLY A 114 11.25 -6.34 1.18
C GLY A 114 11.09 -7.14 2.48
N SER A 115 10.70 -8.41 2.39
CA SER A 115 10.61 -9.32 3.53
C SER A 115 11.95 -9.56 4.19
N ILE A 116 13.03 -9.77 3.44
CA ILE A 116 14.38 -9.96 3.97
C ILE A 116 14.83 -8.73 4.78
N LEU A 117 14.56 -7.52 4.27
CA LEU A 117 14.84 -6.28 5.01
C LEU A 117 14.00 -6.17 6.29
N SER A 118 12.73 -6.57 6.23
CA SER A 118 11.86 -6.61 7.42
C SER A 118 12.34 -7.64 8.44
N LEU A 119 12.75 -8.84 8.01
CA LEU A 119 13.37 -9.85 8.87
C LEU A 119 14.62 -9.29 9.55
N HIS A 120 15.50 -8.63 8.80
CA HIS A 120 16.69 -7.99 9.37
C HIS A 120 16.36 -6.95 10.44
N ARG A 121 15.35 -6.10 10.22
CA ARG A 121 14.86 -5.15 11.22
C ARG A 121 14.31 -5.82 12.47
N LEU A 122 13.50 -6.87 12.29
CA LEU A 122 12.98 -7.65 13.42
C LEU A 122 14.11 -8.31 14.20
N ALA A 123 15.13 -8.82 13.52
CA ALA A 123 16.31 -9.46 14.12
C ALA A 123 17.08 -8.49 15.02
N ILE A 124 17.29 -7.26 14.55
CA ILE A 124 17.91 -6.19 15.33
C ILE A 124 17.03 -5.81 16.53
N GLY A 125 15.71 -5.78 16.36
CA GLY A 125 14.78 -5.40 17.42
C GLY A 125 14.56 -6.47 18.51
N SER A 126 14.55 -7.76 18.13
CA SER A 126 14.29 -8.89 19.03
C SER A 126 14.69 -10.23 18.44
N GLN A 127 15.63 -10.90 19.12
CA GLN A 127 16.03 -12.27 18.80
C GLN A 127 14.88 -13.27 18.95
N ASP A 128 14.07 -13.13 20.00
CA ASP A 128 12.96 -14.05 20.27
C ASP A 128 11.91 -13.98 19.17
N LEU A 129 11.66 -12.78 18.63
CA LEU A 129 10.70 -12.60 17.53
C LEU A 129 11.17 -13.28 16.25
N ILE A 130 12.45 -13.18 15.91
CA ILE A 130 13.00 -13.91 14.76
C ILE A 130 12.94 -15.41 14.96
N ARG A 131 13.23 -15.89 16.17
CA ARG A 131 13.07 -17.31 16.49
C ARG A 131 11.63 -17.76 16.27
N LEU A 132 10.64 -17.02 16.77
CA LEU A 132 9.23 -17.37 16.59
C LEU A 132 8.84 -17.37 15.11
N LEU A 133 9.34 -16.41 14.34
CA LEU A 133 9.02 -16.28 12.92
C LEU A 133 9.67 -17.40 12.09
N ALA A 134 10.93 -17.73 12.37
CA ALA A 134 11.64 -18.83 11.72
C ALA A 134 10.98 -20.20 11.94
N LEU A 135 10.19 -20.36 13.01
CA LEU A 135 9.44 -21.58 13.32
C LEU A 135 8.08 -21.67 12.59
N LYS A 136 7.64 -20.60 11.92
CA LYS A 136 6.37 -20.63 11.18
C LYS A 136 6.51 -21.43 9.88
N PRO A 137 5.63 -22.41 9.60
CA PRO A 137 5.73 -23.22 8.39
C PRO A 137 5.74 -22.40 7.10
N TRP A 138 4.90 -21.37 7.03
CA TRP A 138 4.77 -20.47 5.88
C TRP A 138 6.00 -19.57 5.62
N VAL A 139 6.94 -19.49 6.56
CA VAL A 139 8.23 -18.81 6.33
C VAL A 139 9.22 -19.73 5.61
N GLN A 140 9.02 -21.04 5.73
CA GLN A 140 9.94 -22.07 5.24
C GLN A 140 9.56 -22.62 3.86
N ASP A 141 8.27 -22.63 3.50
CA ASP A 141 7.77 -23.22 2.26
C ASP A 141 7.71 -22.24 1.06
N GLY A 142 7.92 -20.95 1.32
CA GLY A 142 7.95 -19.89 0.30
C GLY A 142 7.09 -18.70 0.70
N LEU A 143 7.62 -17.48 0.56
CA LEU A 143 6.84 -16.30 0.94
C LEU A 143 5.90 -15.87 -0.18
N THR A 144 4.60 -16.00 0.06
CA THR A 144 3.60 -15.31 -0.73
C THR A 144 3.64 -13.80 -0.46
N ARG A 145 2.97 -13.04 -1.33
CA ARG A 145 2.77 -11.59 -1.13
C ARG A 145 2.04 -11.27 0.17
N VAL A 146 1.15 -12.16 0.62
CA VAL A 146 0.32 -11.97 1.83
C VAL A 146 1.17 -12.17 3.09
N GLU A 147 2.02 -13.19 3.11
CA GLU A 147 2.95 -13.45 4.22
C GLU A 147 4.03 -12.36 4.33
N THR A 148 4.57 -11.93 3.19
CA THR A 148 5.47 -10.77 3.10
C THR A 148 4.86 -9.54 3.76
N TYR A 149 3.57 -9.33 3.54
CA TYR A 149 2.85 -8.20 4.12
C TYR A 149 2.69 -8.33 5.64
N VAL A 150 2.44 -9.53 6.16
CA VAL A 150 2.44 -9.79 7.62
C VAL A 150 3.79 -9.47 8.23
N ILE A 151 4.89 -9.98 7.66
CA ILE A 151 6.26 -9.71 8.13
C ILE A 151 6.54 -8.21 8.16
N ALA A 152 6.18 -7.50 7.09
CA ALA A 152 6.39 -6.05 7.01
C ALA A 152 5.66 -5.30 8.12
N HIS A 153 4.43 -5.68 8.45
CA HIS A 153 3.65 -5.01 9.50
C HIS A 153 4.09 -5.30 10.91
N LEU A 154 4.66 -6.48 11.17
CA LEU A 154 5.24 -6.77 12.48
C LEU A 154 6.40 -5.83 12.82
N THR A 155 7.07 -5.23 11.82
CA THR A 155 8.12 -4.20 12.05
C THR A 155 7.57 -2.87 12.57
N GLY A 156 6.26 -2.63 12.44
CA GLY A 156 5.62 -1.37 12.82
C GLY A 156 5.12 -1.33 14.27
N VAL A 157 5.28 -2.42 15.04
CA VAL A 157 4.90 -2.49 16.46
C VAL A 157 6.12 -2.82 17.31
N ASN A 158 6.01 -2.64 18.64
CA ASN A 158 7.13 -3.02 19.51
C ASN A 158 7.29 -4.56 19.54
N PRO A 159 8.50 -5.08 19.84
CA PRO A 159 8.76 -6.51 19.70
C PRO A 159 7.88 -7.42 20.57
N THR A 160 7.48 -6.98 21.76
CA THR A 160 6.57 -7.73 22.63
C THR A 160 5.19 -7.85 22.00
N GLN A 161 4.66 -6.77 21.42
CA GLN A 161 3.40 -6.79 20.69
C GLN A 161 3.50 -7.65 19.43
N ALA A 162 4.58 -7.54 18.67
CA ALA A 162 4.81 -8.38 17.49
C ALA A 162 4.82 -9.87 17.86
N ALA A 163 5.49 -10.25 18.96
CA ALA A 163 5.51 -11.63 19.44
C ALA A 163 4.11 -12.11 19.87
N ASN A 164 3.33 -11.25 20.55
CA ASN A 164 1.95 -11.57 20.92
C ASN A 164 1.05 -11.78 19.70
N ILE A 165 1.17 -10.92 18.67
CA ILE A 165 0.42 -11.04 17.41
C ILE A 165 0.83 -12.32 16.69
N LEU A 166 2.14 -12.55 16.53
CA LEU A 166 2.69 -13.73 15.83
C LEU A 166 2.32 -15.06 16.50
N GLY A 167 2.12 -15.06 17.81
CA GLY A 167 1.69 -16.22 18.59
C GLY A 167 0.19 -16.56 18.45
N MET A 168 -0.60 -15.78 17.71
CA MET A 168 -2.03 -16.03 17.56
C MET A 168 -2.35 -17.13 16.53
N PRO A 169 -3.44 -17.90 16.71
CA PRO A 169 -3.76 -19.05 15.85
C PRO A 169 -3.98 -18.73 14.37
N PHE A 170 -4.58 -17.58 14.03
CA PHE A 170 -4.80 -17.16 12.63
C PHE A 170 -3.51 -16.93 11.82
N LEU A 171 -2.33 -16.95 12.46
CA LEU A 171 -1.03 -16.87 11.78
C LEU A 171 -0.30 -18.22 11.73
N GLU A 172 -1.00 -19.33 12.00
CA GLU A 172 -0.50 -20.67 11.67
C GLU A 172 -0.64 -20.95 10.16
N HIS A 173 -1.70 -20.42 9.53
CA HIS A 173 -1.91 -20.42 8.09
C HIS A 173 -2.40 -19.04 7.65
N ILE A 174 -1.63 -18.35 6.82
CA ILE A 174 -1.93 -16.95 6.46
C ILE A 174 -2.87 -16.89 5.25
N HIS A 175 -4.02 -16.26 5.46
CA HIS A 175 -4.97 -15.86 4.43
C HIS A 175 -4.95 -14.34 4.23
N ASP A 176 -5.59 -13.86 3.16
CA ASP A 176 -5.63 -12.43 2.83
C ASP A 176 -6.26 -11.56 3.94
N ALA A 177 -7.24 -12.10 4.67
CA ALA A 177 -7.87 -11.40 5.81
C ALA A 177 -6.91 -11.24 6.99
N ASP A 178 -6.01 -12.20 7.19
CA ASP A 178 -5.05 -12.24 8.31
C ASP A 178 -3.99 -11.15 8.13
N ALA A 179 -3.50 -11.01 6.90
CA ALA A 179 -2.65 -9.87 6.52
C ALA A 179 -3.33 -8.53 6.82
N ALA A 180 -4.59 -8.35 6.39
CA ALA A 180 -5.33 -7.13 6.67
C ALA A 180 -5.52 -6.90 8.18
N ALA A 181 -5.80 -7.95 8.96
CA ALA A 181 -5.90 -7.89 10.42
C ALA A 181 -4.60 -7.43 11.09
N VAL A 182 -3.46 -8.05 10.74
CA VAL A 182 -2.14 -7.63 11.25
C VAL A 182 -1.87 -6.17 10.90
N GLY A 183 -2.15 -5.76 9.66
CA GLY A 183 -1.98 -4.37 9.24
C GLY A 183 -2.83 -3.38 10.02
N SER A 184 -4.03 -3.77 10.45
CA SER A 184 -4.91 -2.95 11.29
C SER A 184 -4.41 -2.87 12.73
N LEU A 185 -3.92 -3.96 13.31
CA LEU A 185 -3.29 -3.96 14.63
C LEU A 185 -2.05 -3.06 14.66
N THR A 186 -1.19 -3.15 13.64
CA THR A 186 -0.02 -2.27 13.52
C THR A 186 -0.42 -0.81 13.41
N TYR A 187 -1.49 -0.50 12.67
CA TYR A 187 -1.97 0.86 12.53
C TYR A 187 -2.51 1.42 13.86
N LEU A 188 -3.27 0.62 14.63
CA LEU A 188 -3.74 1.00 15.97
C LEU A 188 -2.59 1.28 16.96
N SER A 189 -1.42 0.67 16.74
CA SER A 189 -0.20 0.98 17.49
C SER A 189 0.23 2.44 17.29
N GLY A 190 0.13 2.94 16.06
CA GLY A 190 0.65 4.24 15.65
C GLY A 190 -0.22 5.45 16.00
N THR A 191 -1.56 5.32 15.97
CA THR A 191 -2.47 6.49 16.00
C THR A 191 -2.86 7.02 17.38
N ALA A 192 -2.47 6.36 18.48
CA ALA A 192 -2.76 6.84 19.84
C ALA A 192 -1.76 6.34 20.90
N GLY A 193 -0.47 6.22 20.54
CA GLY A 193 0.57 5.81 21.47
C GLY A 193 0.34 4.42 22.07
N ASN A 194 -0.09 3.46 21.25
CA ASN A 194 -0.37 2.06 21.62
C ASN A 194 -1.61 1.78 22.48
N TYR A 195 -2.36 2.78 22.94
CA TYR A 195 -3.50 2.57 23.84
C TYR A 195 -4.55 1.60 23.24
N TYR A 196 -5.04 1.87 22.04
CA TYR A 196 -6.07 1.05 21.40
C TYR A 196 -5.58 -0.35 21.03
N LEU A 197 -4.32 -0.50 20.61
CA LEU A 197 -3.75 -1.82 20.38
C LEU A 197 -3.73 -2.64 21.68
N GLN A 198 -3.35 -2.04 22.81
CA GLN A 198 -3.39 -2.73 24.09
C GLN A 198 -4.81 -3.12 24.50
N GLU A 199 -5.80 -2.24 24.32
CA GLU A 199 -7.20 -2.58 24.59
C GLU A 199 -7.69 -3.76 23.74
N VAL A 200 -7.37 -3.78 22.45
CA VAL A 200 -7.69 -4.89 21.56
C VAL A 200 -7.02 -6.18 22.04
N LEU A 201 -5.70 -6.17 22.26
CA LEU A 201 -4.95 -7.37 22.66
C LEU A 201 -5.35 -7.92 24.04
N LEU A 202 -5.89 -7.07 24.94
CA LEU A 202 -6.37 -7.46 26.26
C LEU A 202 -7.85 -7.85 26.28
N HIS A 203 -8.57 -7.67 25.16
CA HIS A 203 -10.01 -7.92 25.11
C HIS A 203 -10.33 -9.39 25.39
N PRO A 204 -11.33 -9.71 26.25
CA PRO A 204 -11.66 -11.09 26.62
C PRO A 204 -11.92 -12.02 25.43
N THR A 205 -12.55 -11.52 24.35
CA THR A 205 -12.81 -12.26 23.11
C THR A 205 -11.52 -12.76 22.45
N LEU A 206 -10.37 -12.10 22.68
CA LEU A 206 -9.08 -12.46 22.08
C LEU A 206 -8.18 -13.27 23.03
N ARG A 207 -8.66 -13.73 24.19
CA ARG A 207 -7.85 -14.55 25.12
C ARG A 207 -7.35 -15.87 24.51
N GLY A 208 -8.06 -16.40 23.52
CA GLY A 208 -7.64 -17.56 22.72
C GLY A 208 -6.84 -17.20 21.46
N GLY A 209 -6.50 -15.92 21.28
CA GLY A 209 -6.01 -15.35 20.03
C GLY A 209 -7.14 -14.98 19.06
N ILE A 210 -6.75 -14.41 17.93
CA ILE A 210 -7.65 -14.15 16.79
C ILE A 210 -7.84 -15.46 16.02
N THR A 211 -9.09 -15.83 15.76
CA THR A 211 -9.46 -16.91 14.82
C THR A 211 -9.68 -16.34 13.41
N ASP A 212 -9.75 -17.21 12.40
CA ASP A 212 -10.02 -16.79 11.02
C ASP A 212 -11.33 -16.00 10.89
N GLU A 213 -12.38 -16.33 11.66
CA GLU A 213 -13.62 -15.56 11.69
C GLU A 213 -13.42 -14.14 12.25
N LEU A 214 -12.63 -14.03 13.33
CA LEU A 214 -12.32 -12.75 13.97
C LEU A 214 -11.33 -11.91 13.16
N ALA A 215 -10.50 -12.53 12.31
CA ALA A 215 -9.56 -11.81 11.46
C ALA A 215 -10.29 -10.78 10.57
N HIS A 216 -11.49 -11.11 10.07
CA HIS A 216 -12.30 -10.16 9.29
C HIS A 216 -12.76 -8.94 10.09
N VAL A 217 -13.09 -9.13 11.37
CA VAL A 217 -13.47 -8.05 12.29
C VAL A 217 -12.26 -7.17 12.59
N VAL A 218 -11.12 -7.79 12.90
CA VAL A 218 -9.87 -7.08 13.20
C VAL A 218 -9.35 -6.33 11.98
N ALA A 219 -9.48 -6.91 10.79
CA ALA A 219 -9.08 -6.29 9.53
C ALA A 219 -9.73 -4.90 9.34
N VAL A 220 -10.98 -4.71 9.74
CA VAL A 220 -11.68 -3.44 9.57
C VAL A 220 -11.48 -2.44 10.71
N LEU A 221 -10.71 -2.78 11.75
CA LEU A 221 -10.33 -1.84 12.81
C LEU A 221 -9.34 -0.77 12.36
N HIS A 222 -8.85 -0.85 11.12
CA HIS A 222 -7.95 0.12 10.53
C HIS A 222 -8.46 1.54 10.73
N ASN A 223 -7.61 2.44 11.24
CA ASN A 223 -7.95 3.84 11.49
C ASN A 223 -9.10 4.11 12.49
N MET A 224 -9.72 3.08 13.09
CA MET A 224 -10.82 3.29 14.05
C MET A 224 -10.34 4.00 15.32
N GLY A 225 -9.09 3.79 15.73
CA GLY A 225 -8.50 4.55 16.84
C GLY A 225 -8.45 6.06 16.60
N GLU A 226 -8.43 6.51 15.34
CA GLU A 226 -8.40 7.93 14.97
C GLU A 226 -9.81 8.50 14.80
N PHE A 227 -10.66 7.83 14.02
CA PHE A 227 -11.98 8.36 13.67
C PHE A 227 -13.08 8.05 14.69
N ARG A 228 -13.08 6.84 15.26
CA ARG A 228 -14.16 6.30 16.10
C ARG A 228 -13.60 5.37 17.18
N PRO A 229 -12.80 5.90 18.13
CA PRO A 229 -12.15 5.08 19.14
C PRO A 229 -13.14 4.29 20.00
N ASP A 230 -14.36 4.81 20.18
CA ASP A 230 -15.45 4.12 20.87
C ASP A 230 -15.90 2.83 20.17
N LEU A 231 -15.69 2.70 18.85
CA LEU A 231 -16.04 1.51 18.08
C LEU A 231 -14.98 0.41 18.16
N VAL A 232 -13.74 0.70 18.56
CA VAL A 232 -12.64 -0.28 18.57
C VAL A 232 -12.99 -1.50 19.43
N VAL A 233 -13.46 -1.26 20.66
CA VAL A 233 -13.86 -2.34 21.58
C VAL A 233 -15.23 -2.90 21.22
N ALA A 234 -16.18 -2.04 20.81
CA ALA A 234 -17.53 -2.50 20.42
C ALA A 234 -17.50 -3.48 19.25
N LEU A 235 -16.55 -3.33 18.33
CA LEU A 235 -16.36 -4.25 17.21
C LEU A 235 -15.88 -5.65 17.64
N LEU A 236 -15.31 -5.80 18.84
CA LEU A 236 -14.86 -7.09 19.37
C LEU A 236 -15.94 -7.82 20.18
N ASP A 237 -17.12 -7.22 20.33
CA ASP A 237 -18.27 -7.82 20.98
C ASP A 237 -19.09 -8.64 19.97
N PRO A 238 -19.08 -9.99 20.06
CA PRO A 238 -19.81 -10.84 19.12
C PRO A 238 -21.34 -10.66 19.19
N GLU A 239 -21.88 -10.08 20.26
CA GLU A 239 -23.32 -9.78 20.35
C GLU A 239 -23.70 -8.53 19.53
N GLN A 240 -22.75 -7.63 19.29
CA GLN A 240 -22.97 -6.37 18.59
C GLN A 240 -22.58 -6.42 17.10
N VAL A 241 -21.72 -7.37 16.73
CA VAL A 241 -21.15 -7.47 15.40
C VAL A 241 -21.75 -8.59 14.57
N ARG A 242 -22.08 -8.27 13.32
CA ARG A 242 -22.45 -9.26 12.31
C ARG A 242 -21.45 -9.23 11.18
N VAL A 243 -20.91 -10.39 10.84
CA VAL A 243 -20.00 -10.57 9.71
C VAL A 243 -20.73 -11.36 8.64
N GLU A 244 -20.84 -10.78 7.44
CA GLU A 244 -21.27 -11.47 6.24
C GLU A 244 -20.06 -11.67 5.34
N ARG A 245 -19.86 -12.88 4.81
CA ARG A 245 -18.72 -13.22 3.95
C ARG A 245 -19.19 -13.84 2.65
N ARG A 246 -18.51 -13.53 1.56
CA ARG A 246 -18.79 -14.09 0.25
C ARG A 246 -17.51 -14.21 -0.57
N THR A 247 -17.22 -15.41 -1.06
CA THR A 247 -16.21 -15.59 -2.10
C THR A 247 -16.85 -15.32 -3.45
N VAL A 248 -16.33 -14.32 -4.14
CA VAL A 248 -16.79 -13.89 -5.46
C VAL A 248 -15.73 -14.28 -6.47
N ARG A 249 -16.14 -15.02 -7.52
CA ARG A 249 -15.26 -15.29 -8.66
C ARG A 249 -15.42 -14.19 -9.69
N LEU A 250 -14.35 -13.43 -9.87
CA LEU A 250 -14.22 -12.37 -10.85
C LEU A 250 -13.58 -12.92 -12.14
N PRO A 251 -14.02 -12.47 -13.34
CA PRO A 251 -13.49 -12.95 -14.62
C PRO A 251 -11.97 -12.89 -14.78
N LEU A 252 -11.31 -11.83 -14.29
CA LEU A 252 -9.88 -11.60 -14.47
C LEU A 252 -9.07 -11.82 -13.18
N GLY A 253 -9.58 -11.37 -12.04
CA GLY A 253 -8.91 -11.47 -10.73
C GLY A 253 -9.04 -12.82 -10.04
N GLY A 254 -9.92 -13.70 -10.53
CA GLY A 254 -10.18 -15.00 -9.91
C GLY A 254 -10.99 -14.88 -8.62
N GLU A 255 -10.62 -15.62 -7.59
CA GLU A 255 -11.35 -15.62 -6.31
C GLU A 255 -10.98 -14.42 -5.46
N THR A 256 -12.01 -13.66 -5.06
CA THR A 256 -11.91 -12.52 -4.13
C THR A 256 -12.88 -12.72 -2.97
N ILE A 257 -12.39 -12.59 -1.74
CA ILE A 257 -13.20 -12.68 -0.52
C ILE A 257 -13.71 -11.28 -0.18
N LEU A 258 -15.03 -11.13 -0.15
CA LEU A 258 -15.71 -9.95 0.35
C LEU A 258 -16.19 -10.23 1.78
N ALA A 259 -15.93 -9.31 2.70
CA ALA A 259 -16.44 -9.37 4.07
C ALA A 259 -17.12 -8.04 4.41
N VAL A 260 -18.34 -8.09 4.93
CA VAL A 260 -19.05 -6.92 5.47
C VAL A 260 -19.24 -7.11 6.96
N VAL A 261 -18.61 -6.24 7.74
CA VAL A 261 -18.70 -6.15 9.19
C VAL A 261 -19.68 -5.03 9.54
N ARG A 262 -20.72 -5.35 10.30
CA ARG A 262 -21.78 -4.41 10.68
C ARG A 262 -21.89 -4.32 12.19
N ILE A 263 -22.12 -3.11 12.70
CA ILE A 263 -22.51 -2.86 14.09
C ILE A 263 -24.00 -2.53 14.14
N GLY A 264 -24.79 -3.35 14.83
CA GLY A 264 -26.24 -3.17 14.94
C GLY A 264 -27.03 -3.56 13.68
N PRO A 265 -28.29 -3.10 13.52
CA PRO A 265 -29.23 -3.55 12.48
C PRO A 265 -28.96 -2.96 11.08
N GLY A 266 -27.70 -2.65 10.75
CA GLY A 266 -27.29 -2.01 9.50
C GLY A 266 -27.87 -2.66 8.24
N SER A 267 -27.91 -1.92 7.14
CA SER A 267 -28.68 -2.34 5.97
C SER A 267 -28.15 -3.65 5.35
N GLN A 268 -29.08 -4.54 5.06
CA GLN A 268 -28.80 -5.94 4.70
C GLN A 268 -28.21 -6.09 3.29
N ASN A 269 -28.38 -5.10 2.41
CA ASN A 269 -27.95 -5.18 1.01
C ASN A 269 -26.48 -4.79 0.75
N THR A 270 -25.69 -4.41 1.78
CA THR A 270 -24.29 -3.95 1.59
C THR A 270 -23.46 -4.94 0.77
N MET A 271 -23.59 -6.24 1.02
CA MET A 271 -22.79 -7.26 0.34
C MET A 271 -23.13 -7.36 -1.16
N GLU A 272 -24.41 -7.27 -1.51
CA GLU A 272 -24.85 -7.29 -2.90
C GLU A 272 -24.35 -6.07 -3.66
N LEU A 273 -24.46 -4.90 -3.02
CA LEU A 273 -23.94 -3.63 -3.54
C LEU A 273 -22.41 -3.67 -3.71
N LEU A 274 -21.69 -4.21 -2.74
CA LEU A 274 -20.24 -4.37 -2.81
C LEU A 274 -19.80 -5.31 -3.93
N GLU A 275 -20.45 -6.48 -4.05
CA GLU A 275 -20.18 -7.42 -5.13
C GLU A 275 -20.45 -6.78 -6.49
N GLN A 276 -21.56 -6.04 -6.63
CA GLN A 276 -21.90 -5.35 -7.87
C GLN A 276 -20.86 -4.30 -8.25
N ALA A 277 -20.41 -3.50 -7.29
CA ALA A 277 -19.38 -2.48 -7.51
C ALA A 277 -18.05 -3.12 -7.96
N VAL A 278 -17.55 -4.13 -7.24
CA VAL A 278 -16.29 -4.82 -7.56
C VAL A 278 -16.33 -5.44 -8.97
N ARG A 279 -17.43 -6.10 -9.33
CA ARG A 279 -17.63 -6.65 -10.68
C ARG A 279 -17.65 -5.56 -11.75
N SER A 280 -18.36 -4.47 -11.49
CA SER A 280 -18.44 -3.34 -12.42
C SER A 280 -17.07 -2.69 -12.66
N HIS A 281 -16.25 -2.55 -11.61
CA HIS A 281 -14.90 -1.99 -11.73
C HIS A 281 -13.98 -2.92 -12.52
N GLU A 282 -13.96 -4.22 -12.24
CA GLU A 282 -13.13 -5.17 -12.99
C GLU A 282 -13.49 -5.19 -14.48
N GLU A 283 -14.78 -5.24 -14.79
CA GLU A 283 -15.23 -5.23 -16.18
C GLU A 283 -14.89 -3.92 -16.89
N PHE A 284 -14.98 -2.78 -16.21
CA PHE A 284 -14.64 -1.49 -16.79
C PHE A 284 -13.14 -1.36 -17.04
N MET A 285 -12.33 -1.64 -16.02
CA MET A 285 -10.87 -1.58 -16.13
C MET A 285 -10.37 -2.60 -17.17
N GLY A 286 -11.04 -3.74 -17.27
CA GLY A 286 -10.60 -4.91 -18.03
C GLY A 286 -9.22 -5.39 -17.61
N GLU A 287 -8.89 -5.17 -16.33
CA GLU A 287 -7.72 -5.66 -15.62
C GLU A 287 -8.21 -6.42 -14.38
N ALA A 288 -7.41 -7.37 -13.90
CA ALA A 288 -7.74 -8.12 -12.69
C ALA A 288 -7.99 -7.19 -11.50
N TYR A 289 -9.04 -7.47 -10.72
CA TYR A 289 -9.28 -6.74 -9.49
C TYR A 289 -8.07 -6.87 -8.56
N PRO A 290 -7.52 -5.78 -8.00
CA PRO A 290 -6.15 -5.82 -7.51
C PRO A 290 -5.99 -6.49 -6.14
N LYS A 291 -7.11 -6.88 -5.52
CA LYS A 291 -7.18 -7.43 -4.16
C LYS A 291 -7.93 -8.74 -4.15
N ARG A 292 -7.40 -9.71 -3.43
CA ARG A 292 -8.05 -10.99 -3.15
C ARG A 292 -8.94 -10.94 -1.90
N TYR A 293 -8.86 -9.85 -1.14
CA TYR A 293 -9.69 -9.59 0.02
C TYR A 293 -10.14 -8.13 0.06
N LEU A 294 -11.42 -7.92 0.38
CA LEU A 294 -12.01 -6.61 0.65
C LEU A 294 -12.91 -6.69 1.88
N GLY A 295 -12.39 -6.21 3.02
CA GLY A 295 -13.16 -6.04 4.26
C GLY A 295 -13.86 -4.69 4.31
N THR A 296 -15.15 -4.66 4.59
CA THR A 296 -15.96 -3.45 4.63
C THR A 296 -16.53 -3.28 6.03
N LEU A 297 -16.21 -2.17 6.70
CA LEU A 297 -16.94 -1.75 7.89
C LEU A 297 -18.12 -0.88 7.48
N ALA A 298 -19.34 -1.36 7.70
CA ALA A 298 -20.54 -0.56 7.57
C ALA A 298 -20.93 -0.01 8.95
N ALA A 299 -20.43 1.19 9.24
CA ALA A 299 -20.65 1.89 10.50
C ALA A 299 -20.70 3.39 10.26
N ASP A 300 -21.37 4.12 11.14
CA ASP A 300 -21.39 5.57 11.06
C ASP A 300 -20.02 6.06 11.49
N ILE A 301 -19.22 6.58 10.57
CA ILE A 301 -17.87 7.07 10.82
C ILE A 301 -17.73 8.54 10.43
N SER A 302 -18.62 9.38 10.95
CA SER A 302 -18.46 10.84 10.92
C SER A 302 -17.02 11.26 11.27
N PRO A 303 -16.38 12.22 10.57
CA PRO A 303 -16.98 13.19 9.63
C PRO A 303 -16.87 12.84 8.13
N VAL A 304 -16.26 11.71 7.76
CA VAL A 304 -16.04 11.34 6.35
C VAL A 304 -17.10 10.33 5.91
N GLY A 305 -17.65 10.51 4.70
CA GLY A 305 -18.70 9.64 4.17
C GLY A 305 -18.24 8.17 4.12
N GLY A 306 -17.01 7.95 3.66
CA GLY A 306 -16.30 6.68 3.67
C GLY A 306 -14.79 6.90 3.51
N VAL A 307 -14.03 5.82 3.68
CA VAL A 307 -12.57 5.81 3.52
C VAL A 307 -12.13 4.47 2.97
N ALA A 308 -11.32 4.49 1.92
CA ALA A 308 -10.63 3.32 1.43
C ALA A 308 -9.22 3.22 1.98
N TYR A 309 -8.88 2.03 2.44
CA TYR A 309 -7.52 1.65 2.79
C TYR A 309 -7.00 0.76 1.69
N PRO A 310 -5.97 1.20 0.92
CA PRO A 310 -5.42 0.50 -0.25
C PRO A 310 -4.86 -0.91 0.01
N LYS A 311 -5.03 -1.41 1.23
CA LYS A 311 -4.61 -2.70 1.76
C LYS A 311 -5.77 -3.71 1.83
N GLY A 312 -6.93 -3.38 1.25
CA GLY A 312 -8.06 -4.30 1.12
C GLY A 312 -9.12 -4.09 2.18
N THR A 313 -9.25 -2.88 2.73
CA THR A 313 -10.39 -2.54 3.57
C THR A 313 -11.00 -1.20 3.19
N ILE A 314 -12.30 -1.07 3.42
CA ILE A 314 -13.04 0.18 3.26
C ILE A 314 -13.94 0.37 4.47
N THR A 315 -14.25 1.62 4.78
CA THR A 315 -15.28 1.96 5.73
C THR A 315 -16.33 2.84 5.05
N ILE A 316 -17.59 2.54 5.29
CA ILE A 316 -18.73 3.24 4.69
C ILE A 316 -19.76 3.59 5.77
N GLY A 317 -20.46 4.71 5.57
CA GLY A 317 -21.60 5.09 6.41
C GLY A 317 -22.72 4.04 6.45
N ARG A 318 -23.59 4.12 7.47
CA ARG A 318 -24.66 3.14 7.72
C ARG A 318 -25.73 3.06 6.63
N ASP A 319 -25.91 4.12 5.85
CA ASP A 319 -27.05 4.26 4.95
C ASP A 319 -26.92 3.45 3.65
N ASN A 320 -25.87 2.62 3.50
CA ASN A 320 -25.61 1.78 2.33
C ASN A 320 -25.74 2.55 1.00
N ASP A 321 -25.12 3.73 0.96
CA ASP A 321 -25.01 4.47 -0.29
C ASP A 321 -24.13 3.68 -1.26
N TYR A 322 -24.75 3.04 -2.25
CA TYR A 322 -24.04 2.30 -3.29
C TYR A 322 -22.99 3.14 -3.99
N ARG A 323 -23.25 4.44 -4.10
CA ARG A 323 -22.32 5.38 -4.68
C ARG A 323 -21.03 5.41 -3.88
N LEU A 324 -21.13 5.59 -2.57
CA LEU A 324 -19.97 5.52 -1.68
C LEU A 324 -19.27 4.15 -1.74
N ILE A 325 -20.03 3.05 -1.74
CA ILE A 325 -19.45 1.69 -1.88
C ILE A 325 -18.66 1.56 -3.19
N ALA A 326 -19.19 2.11 -4.29
CA ALA A 326 -18.50 2.12 -5.57
C ALA A 326 -17.24 2.99 -5.53
N HIS A 327 -17.30 4.20 -4.98
CA HIS A 327 -16.14 5.07 -4.82
C HIS A 327 -15.03 4.41 -4.00
N GLU A 328 -15.33 3.93 -2.79
CA GLU A 328 -14.30 3.37 -1.91
C GLU A 328 -13.73 2.03 -2.42
N SER A 329 -14.55 1.20 -3.09
CA SER A 329 -14.03 -0.05 -3.68
C SER A 329 -13.23 0.19 -4.97
N ALA A 330 -13.42 1.33 -5.66
CA ALA A 330 -12.61 1.74 -6.81
C ALA A 330 -11.18 2.12 -6.42
N HIS A 331 -10.97 2.62 -5.20
CA HIS A 331 -9.64 2.93 -4.66
C HIS A 331 -8.70 1.72 -4.55
N MET A 332 -9.21 0.49 -4.66
CA MET A 332 -8.35 -0.70 -4.79
C MET A 332 -7.49 -0.69 -6.07
N TYR A 333 -7.93 0.01 -7.12
CA TYR A 333 -7.10 0.30 -8.30
C TYR A 333 -6.20 1.52 -8.08
N TRP A 334 -6.72 2.58 -7.46
CA TRP A 334 -6.09 3.90 -7.55
C TRP A 334 -5.13 4.26 -6.42
N GLY A 335 -5.21 3.58 -5.27
CA GLY A 335 -4.26 3.72 -4.15
C GLY A 335 -3.97 5.17 -3.71
N PRO A 336 -3.01 5.37 -2.79
CA PRO A 336 -2.59 6.71 -2.40
C PRO A 336 -1.50 7.15 -3.38
N PHE A 337 -1.90 7.71 -4.53
CA PHE A 337 -0.99 8.31 -5.51
C PHE A 337 -1.09 9.84 -5.43
N VAL A 338 -1.40 10.51 -6.53
CA VAL A 338 -1.72 11.94 -6.57
C VAL A 338 -3.21 12.09 -6.30
N ALA A 339 -3.60 12.91 -5.32
CA ALA A 339 -4.97 12.98 -4.81
C ALA A 339 -6.03 13.19 -5.90
N TRP A 340 -5.81 14.12 -6.84
CA TRP A 340 -6.78 14.35 -7.93
C TRP A 340 -6.87 13.18 -8.92
N ILE A 341 -5.80 12.39 -9.09
CA ILE A 341 -5.87 11.15 -9.88
C ILE A 341 -6.64 10.10 -9.08
N ALA A 342 -6.28 9.87 -7.83
CA ALA A 342 -6.87 8.82 -7.01
C ALA A 342 -8.37 9.04 -6.80
N GLU A 343 -8.75 10.21 -6.29
CA GLU A 343 -10.16 10.55 -6.06
C GLU A 343 -10.92 10.75 -7.38
N GLY A 344 -10.32 11.41 -8.37
CA GLY A 344 -10.96 11.63 -9.66
C GLY A 344 -11.26 10.32 -10.41
N ALA A 345 -10.31 9.38 -10.39
CA ALA A 345 -10.47 8.08 -11.03
C ALA A 345 -11.46 7.18 -10.26
N ALA A 346 -11.45 7.23 -8.93
CA ALA A 346 -12.44 6.56 -8.10
C ALA A 346 -13.86 7.10 -8.34
N THR A 347 -14.03 8.43 -8.39
CA THR A 347 -15.32 9.08 -8.70
C THR A 347 -15.77 8.79 -10.13
N PHE A 348 -14.84 8.69 -11.10
CA PHE A 348 -15.19 8.26 -12.44
C PHE A 348 -15.73 6.83 -12.47
N LEU A 349 -15.04 5.88 -11.81
CA LEU A 349 -15.49 4.48 -11.72
C LEU A 349 -16.80 4.33 -10.93
N GLU A 350 -16.98 5.15 -9.90
CA GLU A 350 -18.23 5.29 -9.17
C GLU A 350 -19.39 5.65 -10.10
N ASP A 351 -19.24 6.69 -10.93
CA ASP A 351 -20.26 7.10 -11.89
C ASP A 351 -20.54 6.01 -12.95
N VAL A 352 -19.51 5.27 -13.38
CA VAL A 352 -19.68 4.09 -14.25
C VAL A 352 -20.54 3.03 -13.56
N ALA A 353 -20.21 2.68 -12.31
CA ALA A 353 -20.90 1.63 -11.57
C ALA A 353 -22.36 2.01 -11.23
N VAL A 354 -22.61 3.26 -10.85
CA VAL A 354 -23.96 3.81 -10.57
C VAL A 354 -24.81 3.82 -11.84
N ASN A 355 -24.31 4.40 -12.93
CA ASN A 355 -25.09 4.51 -14.17
C ASN A 355 -25.38 3.14 -14.77
N ARG A 356 -24.43 2.20 -14.69
CA ARG A 356 -24.65 0.81 -15.10
C ARG A 356 -25.75 0.13 -14.28
N ARG A 357 -25.73 0.27 -12.94
CA ARG A 357 -26.76 -0.31 -12.07
C ARG A 357 -28.13 0.26 -12.42
N ASP A 358 -28.19 1.57 -12.64
CA ASP A 358 -29.44 2.29 -12.89
C ASP A 358 -29.92 2.16 -14.35
N GLY A 359 -29.14 1.52 -15.22
CA GLY A 359 -29.47 1.31 -16.63
C GLY A 359 -29.46 2.58 -17.47
N VAL A 360 -28.72 3.61 -17.03
CA VAL A 360 -28.63 4.91 -17.70
C VAL A 360 -27.24 5.12 -18.32
N PRO A 361 -27.11 5.89 -19.41
CA PRO A 361 -25.81 6.24 -19.96
C PRO A 361 -24.99 7.11 -18.99
N LEU A 362 -23.67 7.00 -19.05
CA LEU A 362 -22.77 7.97 -18.42
C LEU A 362 -23.06 9.37 -18.98
N THR A 363 -23.06 10.39 -18.12
CA THR A 363 -23.29 11.78 -18.52
C THR A 363 -22.00 12.61 -18.41
N PRO A 364 -21.84 13.65 -19.25
CA PRO A 364 -20.70 14.57 -19.14
C PRO A 364 -20.80 15.50 -17.93
N TYR A 365 -21.85 15.39 -17.11
CA TYR A 365 -22.05 16.25 -15.96
C TYR A 365 -20.96 15.99 -14.89
N TYR A 366 -20.34 17.08 -14.44
CA TYR A 366 -19.33 17.10 -13.40
C TYR A 366 -19.97 17.27 -12.03
N ARG A 367 -19.57 16.44 -11.06
CA ARG A 367 -20.05 16.61 -9.69
C ARG A 367 -19.18 17.61 -8.97
N GLY A 368 -19.80 18.68 -8.49
CA GLY A 368 -19.16 19.67 -7.63
C GLY A 368 -18.33 20.67 -8.41
N GLU A 369 -18.26 21.88 -7.86
CA GLU A 369 -17.30 22.89 -8.28
C GLU A 369 -16.04 22.76 -7.41
N CYS A 370 -14.91 23.23 -7.92
CA CYS A 370 -13.73 23.52 -7.09
C CYS A 370 -13.62 25.04 -7.00
N PRO A 371 -14.25 25.72 -6.02
CA PRO A 371 -14.30 27.18 -5.99
C PRO A 371 -12.91 27.81 -5.84
N SER A 372 -11.96 27.04 -5.31
CA SER A 372 -10.63 27.51 -4.92
C SER A 372 -9.56 27.27 -5.99
N ALA A 373 -9.86 26.52 -7.05
CA ALA A 373 -8.95 26.30 -8.16
C ALA A 373 -9.72 26.02 -9.46
N ASP A 374 -9.36 26.73 -10.52
CA ASP A 374 -9.90 26.60 -11.88
C ASP A 374 -9.17 25.54 -12.72
N SER A 375 -8.05 25.02 -12.21
CA SER A 375 -7.20 24.03 -12.88
C SER A 375 -6.54 23.08 -11.87
N ILE A 376 -6.11 21.91 -12.34
CA ILE A 376 -5.37 20.95 -11.51
C ILE A 376 -4.05 21.54 -11.02
N GLN A 377 -3.33 22.29 -11.86
CA GLN A 377 -2.09 22.95 -11.45
C GLN A 377 -2.34 23.97 -10.34
N ALA A 378 -3.41 24.78 -10.42
CA ALA A 378 -3.74 25.73 -9.36
C ALA A 378 -4.06 25.01 -8.03
N TYR A 379 -4.76 23.87 -8.09
CA TYR A 379 -5.00 23.01 -6.92
C TYR A 379 -3.69 22.47 -6.33
N GLU A 380 -2.80 21.91 -7.15
CA GLU A 380 -1.51 21.37 -6.69
C GLU A 380 -0.65 22.47 -6.05
N GLN A 381 -0.57 23.64 -6.66
CA GLN A 381 0.15 24.79 -6.11
C GLN A 381 -0.45 25.31 -4.80
N PHE A 382 -1.77 25.26 -4.64
CA PHE A 382 -2.41 25.61 -3.38
C PHE A 382 -2.01 24.60 -2.29
N TYR A 383 -2.20 23.31 -2.56
CA TYR A 383 -1.89 22.23 -1.62
C TYR A 383 -0.43 22.28 -1.17
N GLU A 384 0.50 22.55 -2.09
CA GLU A 384 1.91 22.72 -1.77
C GLU A 384 2.16 23.87 -0.78
N ARG A 385 1.50 25.02 -0.98
CA ARG A 385 1.71 26.20 -0.13
C ARG A 385 1.15 26.02 1.29
N THR A 386 0.06 25.28 1.44
CA THR A 386 -0.68 25.20 2.71
C THR A 386 -0.49 23.87 3.44
N GLY A 387 -0.03 22.82 2.75
CA GLY A 387 -0.02 21.45 3.24
C GLY A 387 -1.42 20.84 3.38
N THR A 388 -2.46 21.55 2.94
CA THR A 388 -3.87 21.15 3.07
C THR A 388 -4.63 21.45 1.78
N PRO A 389 -5.55 20.58 1.36
CA PRO A 389 -6.32 20.84 0.15
C PRO A 389 -7.23 22.07 0.39
N PRO A 390 -7.39 22.95 -0.60
CA PRO A 390 -8.19 24.17 -0.45
C PRO A 390 -9.67 23.88 -0.17
N ASP A 391 -10.17 22.77 -0.71
CA ASP A 391 -11.49 22.19 -0.49
C ASP A 391 -11.33 20.66 -0.67
N GLY A 392 -11.94 19.87 0.20
CA GLY A 392 -11.92 18.41 0.11
C GLY A 392 -12.52 17.88 -1.20
N ASN A 393 -13.43 18.62 -1.84
CA ASN A 393 -14.08 18.22 -3.09
C ASN A 393 -13.22 18.47 -4.34
N CYS A 394 -12.26 19.40 -4.30
CA CYS A 394 -11.45 19.77 -5.47
C CYS A 394 -10.78 18.59 -6.19
N PRO A 395 -10.09 17.64 -5.51
CA PRO A 395 -9.47 16.52 -6.22
C PRO A 395 -10.48 15.61 -6.93
N TYR A 396 -11.69 15.48 -6.38
CA TYR A 396 -12.79 14.70 -6.97
C TYR A 396 -13.30 15.39 -8.24
N SER A 397 -13.66 16.67 -8.12
CA SER A 397 -14.27 17.46 -9.20
C SER A 397 -13.32 17.62 -10.39
N LEU A 398 -12.07 18.04 -10.14
CA LEU A 398 -11.09 18.29 -11.20
C LEU A 398 -10.64 17.00 -11.88
N GLY A 399 -10.35 15.96 -11.11
CA GLY A 399 -9.89 14.68 -11.64
C GLY A 399 -10.98 13.92 -12.41
N SER A 400 -12.18 13.77 -11.82
CA SER A 400 -13.33 13.17 -12.52
C SER A 400 -13.73 14.00 -13.74
N GLY A 401 -13.58 15.33 -13.62
CA GLY A 401 -13.62 16.32 -14.69
C GLY A 401 -12.85 15.89 -15.93
N LEU A 402 -11.54 15.83 -15.77
CA LEU A 402 -10.61 15.40 -16.81
C LEU A 402 -10.98 14.02 -17.38
N PHE A 403 -11.23 13.03 -16.53
CA PHE A 403 -11.47 11.66 -17.01
C PHE A 403 -12.77 11.52 -17.81
N LYS A 404 -13.85 12.22 -17.44
CA LYS A 404 -15.08 12.22 -18.25
C LYS A 404 -14.88 12.93 -19.58
N ASP A 405 -14.24 14.10 -19.60
CA ASP A 405 -13.97 14.82 -20.86
C ASP A 405 -13.14 13.95 -21.81
N LEU A 406 -12.12 13.25 -21.29
CA LEU A 406 -11.35 12.26 -22.04
C LEU A 406 -12.24 11.12 -22.53
N TYR A 407 -13.09 10.53 -21.68
CA TYR A 407 -13.98 9.43 -22.05
C TYR A 407 -14.91 9.81 -23.20
N PHE A 408 -15.60 10.95 -23.10
CA PHE A 408 -16.55 11.39 -24.13
C PHE A 408 -15.87 11.81 -25.43
N SER A 409 -14.64 12.32 -25.37
CA SER A 409 -13.93 12.79 -26.56
C SER A 409 -13.18 11.67 -27.28
N LEU A 410 -12.65 10.69 -26.55
CA LEU A 410 -11.88 9.57 -27.11
C LEU A 410 -12.77 8.39 -27.51
N GLY A 411 -13.93 8.23 -26.88
CA GLY A 411 -14.74 7.02 -26.95
C GLY A 411 -14.24 5.92 -26.00
N ASP A 412 -15.09 4.92 -25.76
CA ASP A 412 -14.90 3.89 -24.73
C ASP A 412 -13.58 3.11 -24.90
N ASP A 413 -13.31 2.58 -26.09
CA ASP A 413 -12.13 1.74 -26.34
C ASP A 413 -10.81 2.48 -26.09
N ALA A 414 -10.64 3.67 -26.68
CA ALA A 414 -9.42 4.45 -26.56
C ALA A 414 -9.23 4.98 -25.14
N PHE A 415 -10.33 5.40 -24.48
CA PHE A 415 -10.28 5.83 -23.08
C PHE A 415 -9.87 4.69 -22.15
N ARG A 416 -10.54 3.53 -22.22
CA ARG A 416 -10.25 2.37 -21.36
C ARG A 416 -8.80 1.92 -21.49
N GLN A 417 -8.25 1.91 -22.70
CA GLN A 417 -6.84 1.59 -22.92
C GLN A 417 -5.91 2.61 -22.24
N GLY A 418 -6.20 3.91 -22.36
CA GLY A 418 -5.44 4.96 -21.68
C GLY A 418 -5.55 4.86 -20.15
N PHE A 419 -6.76 4.68 -19.64
CA PHE A 419 -7.04 4.60 -18.20
C PHE A 419 -6.36 3.39 -17.56
N ARG A 420 -6.33 2.25 -18.26
CA ARG A 420 -5.55 1.07 -17.87
C ARG A 420 -4.05 1.32 -17.89
N ARG A 421 -3.51 1.96 -18.94
CA ARG A 421 -2.09 2.32 -18.97
C ARG A 421 -1.71 3.22 -17.81
N LEU A 422 -2.59 4.16 -17.44
CA LEU A 422 -2.42 5.00 -16.26
C LEU A 422 -2.35 4.15 -14.99
N TYR A 423 -3.31 3.24 -14.78
CA TYR A 423 -3.30 2.31 -13.65
C TYR A 423 -2.03 1.45 -13.57
N LEU A 424 -1.56 0.90 -14.69
CA LEU A 424 -0.34 0.10 -14.71
C LEU A 424 0.90 0.95 -14.41
N ALA A 425 0.95 2.18 -14.93
CA ALA A 425 2.06 3.10 -14.70
C ALA A 425 2.14 3.57 -13.24
N THR A 426 1.02 3.74 -12.54
CA THR A 426 1.05 4.08 -11.10
C THR A 426 1.53 2.92 -10.21
N ARG A 427 1.46 1.68 -10.72
CA ARG A 427 1.96 0.47 -10.02
C ARG A 427 3.42 0.17 -10.32
N ASP A 428 3.89 0.51 -11.51
CA ASP A 428 5.24 0.23 -11.93
C ASP A 428 6.23 1.20 -11.27
N ARG A 429 7.14 0.66 -10.46
CA ARG A 429 8.20 1.44 -9.81
C ARG A 429 9.21 1.96 -10.82
N SER A 430 9.39 1.31 -11.97
CA SER A 430 10.34 1.76 -13.00
C SER A 430 9.87 3.06 -13.67
N TYR A 431 8.56 3.25 -13.85
CA TYR A 431 7.99 4.49 -14.37
C TYR A 431 8.17 5.68 -13.41
N ARG A 432 8.40 5.44 -12.12
CA ARG A 432 8.68 6.51 -11.15
C ARG A 432 9.95 7.28 -11.48
N GLY A 433 10.91 6.68 -12.19
CA GLY A 433 12.13 7.37 -12.61
C GLY A 433 11.90 8.42 -13.71
N GLU A 434 10.97 8.19 -14.65
CA GLU A 434 10.68 9.16 -15.72
C GLU A 434 9.75 10.30 -15.25
N CYS A 435 8.80 9.98 -14.37
CA CYS A 435 7.80 10.91 -13.86
C CYS A 435 8.01 11.15 -12.35
N VAL A 436 8.98 12.00 -12.02
CA VAL A 436 9.31 12.41 -10.64
C VAL A 436 8.74 13.78 -10.27
N GLY A 437 8.58 14.01 -8.97
CA GLY A 437 8.30 15.32 -8.40
C GLY A 437 6.91 15.87 -8.71
N ARG A 438 6.81 17.20 -8.77
CA ARG A 438 5.54 17.95 -8.75
C ARG A 438 4.65 17.69 -9.95
N THR A 439 5.25 17.34 -11.09
CA THR A 439 4.54 17.06 -12.34
C THR A 439 4.33 15.57 -12.57
N ALA A 440 4.59 14.72 -11.57
CA ALA A 440 4.45 13.28 -11.72
C ALA A 440 3.04 12.92 -12.21
N GLY A 441 1.99 13.45 -11.56
CA GLY A 441 0.60 13.16 -11.94
C GLY A 441 0.29 13.47 -13.42
N ILE A 442 0.58 14.68 -13.86
CA ILE A 442 0.37 15.10 -15.26
C ILE A 442 1.26 14.34 -16.24
N CYS A 443 2.48 14.00 -15.84
CA CYS A 443 3.41 13.17 -16.62
C CYS A 443 2.83 11.76 -16.84
N TYR A 444 2.29 11.11 -15.81
CA TYR A 444 1.63 9.81 -15.94
C TYR A 444 0.41 9.86 -16.85
N VAL A 445 -0.45 10.87 -16.70
CA VAL A 445 -1.62 11.04 -17.56
C VAL A 445 -1.20 11.30 -19.01
N GLY A 446 -0.21 12.17 -19.24
CA GLY A 446 0.36 12.41 -20.56
C GLY A 446 0.99 11.15 -21.18
N ALA A 447 1.71 10.36 -20.38
CA ALA A 447 2.27 9.10 -20.83
C ALA A 447 1.18 8.11 -21.27
N ALA A 448 0.12 7.99 -20.46
CA ALA A 448 -0.97 7.04 -20.66
C ALA A 448 -1.89 7.38 -21.85
N PHE A 449 -2.20 8.67 -22.04
CA PHE A 449 -3.17 9.15 -23.02
C PHE A 449 -2.58 9.86 -24.24
N VAL A 450 -1.30 10.25 -24.22
CA VAL A 450 -0.63 10.95 -25.34
C VAL A 450 0.56 10.17 -25.85
N LYS A 451 1.62 9.98 -25.04
CA LYS A 451 2.90 9.35 -25.47
C LYS A 451 2.69 7.93 -26.00
N ASN A 452 1.90 7.13 -25.29
CA ASN A 452 1.67 5.72 -25.60
C ASN A 452 0.32 5.45 -26.31
N ALA A 453 -0.35 6.50 -26.79
CA ALA A 453 -1.62 6.39 -27.49
C ALA A 453 -1.42 6.45 -29.02
N PRO A 454 -2.35 5.88 -29.82
CA PRO A 454 -2.38 6.10 -31.26
C PRO A 454 -2.41 7.61 -31.57
N PRO A 455 -1.81 8.07 -32.69
CA PRO A 455 -1.68 9.50 -33.00
C PRO A 455 -3.01 10.28 -32.98
N GLU A 456 -4.10 9.65 -33.43
CA GLU A 456 -5.44 10.26 -33.47
C GLU A 456 -6.02 10.47 -32.06
N ALA A 457 -5.88 9.47 -31.18
CA ALA A 457 -6.27 9.59 -29.78
C ALA A 457 -5.40 10.61 -29.03
N ALA A 458 -4.09 10.61 -29.30
CA ALA A 458 -3.15 11.57 -28.71
C ALA A 458 -3.48 13.03 -29.10
N ALA A 459 -3.89 13.27 -30.36
CA ALA A 459 -4.29 14.58 -30.85
C ALA A 459 -5.57 15.12 -30.17
N ILE A 460 -6.46 14.22 -29.71
CA ILE A 460 -7.66 14.58 -28.95
C ILE A 460 -7.33 14.78 -27.46
N ALA A 461 -6.59 13.85 -26.86
CA ALA A 461 -6.30 13.85 -25.44
C ALA A 461 -5.41 15.03 -25.01
N GLY A 462 -4.39 15.37 -25.80
CA GLY A 462 -3.43 16.42 -25.46
C GLY A 462 -4.08 17.77 -25.11
N PRO A 463 -4.92 18.34 -25.99
CA PRO A 463 -5.62 19.60 -25.70
C PRO A 463 -6.54 19.53 -24.46
N ILE A 464 -7.20 18.40 -24.21
CA ILE A 464 -8.08 18.21 -23.06
C ILE A 464 -7.25 18.21 -21.77
N ILE A 465 -6.17 17.42 -21.74
CA ILE A 465 -5.25 17.35 -20.60
C ILE A 465 -4.65 18.73 -20.33
N HIS A 466 -4.23 19.45 -21.38
CA HIS A 466 -3.68 20.79 -21.23
C HIS A 466 -4.70 21.76 -20.61
N ARG A 467 -5.95 21.76 -21.09
CA ARG A 467 -7.03 22.61 -20.54
C ARG A 467 -7.28 22.33 -19.07
N TRP A 468 -7.49 21.07 -18.69
CA TRP A 468 -7.77 20.73 -17.28
C TRP A 468 -6.57 20.99 -16.35
N TYR A 469 -5.35 20.80 -16.86
CA TYR A 469 -4.16 20.97 -16.03
C TYR A 469 -3.74 22.42 -15.88
N TYR A 470 -3.70 23.20 -16.97
CA TYR A 470 -3.16 24.56 -16.96
C TYR A 470 -4.21 25.67 -16.91
N GLY A 471 -5.50 25.36 -17.15
CA GLY A 471 -6.58 26.34 -17.32
C GLY A 471 -6.73 26.75 -18.78
#